data_AF-A0A558ASX9-F1
#
_entry.id   AF-A0A558ASX9-F1
#
_cell.length_a   1.000
_cell.length_b   1.000
_cell.length_c   1.000
_cell.angle_alpha   90.00
_cell.angle_beta   90.00
_cell.angle_gamma   90.00
#
_symmetry.space_group_name_H-M   'P 1'
#
loop_
_entity.id
_entity.type
_entity.pdbx_description
1 polymer ?
#
loop_
_entity_poly.entity_id
_entity_poly.type
_entity_poly.pdbx_seq_one_letter_code
_entity_poly.pdbx_strand_id
1 'polypeptide(L)'
;MINTISAPSRFADPAIAPHIKAETICFTLPQLTSFSTTHSGISCNLPYLYCFMKVNLWLTYVAFIYILVIHIPTETIYDENRGGRCMNDINVGQSILSNRKRIGYTQSDIAVFLNISKAAVSKWEKGHSLPEINYLARLAVLFDTTLDELVSYSPQLSKQQIRILYHKLAGLFESDDYDAALEAVQNHAHRYYSCYRFLTVLTGLLINHAYLDEDKRETFKLAKQLISRVLLNSDSLHLKEQVTFFRAVIHLMEQQSTEAVDLLKDAALPKLPASTLLAQSYQMQGENQKAKAVLQIEVYQNIVFIIGDFTMMIKSGLYDDLEKLIKKGEAMDEVFNLKALHPNAMLNFYLVSAMQLVDDRERCFHHLSAFLESVENLLSDYYLHGDEFFTEIDEWVADFDIGKDVPVNFGIAKEQLVNALVDNPAFMELKDDIAFKNIVHRLKKIVEEN
;
A
#
# COMPACT_ATOMS: atom_id res chain seq x y z
N MET A 1 56.11 38.17 -16.15
CA MET A 1 57.15 37.16 -15.84
C MET A 1 56.45 35.99 -15.16
N ILE A 2 56.21 34.90 -15.92
CA ILE A 2 56.80 33.55 -15.73
C ILE A 2 56.00 32.78 -14.66
N ASN A 3 55.42 31.59 -14.81
CA ASN A 3 55.27 30.54 -15.83
C ASN A 3 54.08 29.67 -15.34
N THR A 4 53.13 29.23 -16.16
CA THR A 4 53.07 27.90 -16.81
C THR A 4 53.43 26.66 -15.95
N ILE A 5 52.52 25.66 -16.02
CA ILE A 5 52.74 24.18 -16.08
C ILE A 5 52.32 23.29 -14.88
N SER A 6 51.29 22.47 -15.17
CA SER A 6 51.04 21.05 -14.87
C SER A 6 51.00 20.47 -13.45
N ALA A 7 49.91 19.73 -13.18
CA ALA A 7 49.89 18.55 -12.30
C ALA A 7 50.83 17.45 -12.84
N PRO A 8 51.40 16.52 -12.02
CA PRO A 8 50.60 15.37 -11.57
C PRO A 8 51.04 14.66 -10.24
N SER A 9 50.06 13.93 -9.68
CA SER A 9 50.14 12.58 -9.06
C SER A 9 51.10 12.24 -7.90
N ARG A 10 50.48 11.62 -6.87
CA ARG A 10 50.81 10.32 -6.22
C ARG A 10 51.56 10.28 -4.87
N PHE A 11 50.86 9.66 -3.91
CA PHE A 11 51.25 8.80 -2.76
C PHE A 11 51.83 9.41 -1.46
N ALA A 12 51.09 9.16 -0.35
CA ALA A 12 51.50 8.62 0.98
C ALA A 12 52.65 9.33 1.74
N ASP A 13 52.64 9.62 3.05
CA ASP A 13 51.84 9.32 4.26
C ASP A 13 52.44 10.25 5.37
N PRO A 14 52.39 9.93 6.68
CA PRO A 14 51.42 10.33 7.72
C PRO A 14 51.91 11.46 8.67
N ALA A 15 51.05 11.77 9.65
CA ALA A 15 51.31 12.49 10.90
C ALA A 15 51.24 14.03 10.84
N ILE A 16 50.16 14.57 11.42
CA ILE A 16 50.18 15.40 12.64
C ILE A 16 48.71 15.60 13.04
N ALA A 17 48.32 15.04 14.18
CA ALA A 17 47.15 15.47 14.94
C ALA A 17 47.66 16.00 16.29
N PRO A 18 46.99 17.02 16.85
CA PRO A 18 46.75 16.97 18.28
C PRO A 18 45.27 17.18 18.62
N HIS A 19 44.74 16.17 19.30
CA HIS A 19 43.99 16.24 20.56
C HIS A 19 42.84 17.26 20.70
N ILE A 20 41.62 16.74 20.61
CA ILE A 20 40.53 17.09 21.53
C ILE A 20 40.00 15.78 22.13
N LYS A 21 40.05 15.70 23.47
CA LYS A 21 39.65 14.56 24.29
C LYS A 21 38.12 14.45 24.34
N ALA A 22 37.58 13.29 24.02
CA ALA A 22 36.30 12.81 24.54
C ALA A 22 36.57 11.46 25.20
N GLU A 23 36.38 11.42 26.52
CA GLU A 23 36.70 10.29 27.38
C GLU A 23 35.83 9.08 27.02
N THR A 24 36.49 8.02 26.59
CA THR A 24 35.91 6.68 26.48
C THR A 24 35.94 6.04 27.86
N ILE A 25 34.78 5.91 28.50
CA ILE A 25 34.62 4.98 29.61
C ILE A 25 34.40 3.59 28.99
N CYS A 26 35.49 2.83 28.87
CA CYS A 26 35.45 1.39 28.71
C CYS A 26 34.84 0.78 29.98
N PHE A 27 33.64 0.22 29.88
CA PHE A 27 33.25 -0.88 30.76
C PHE A 27 33.48 -2.19 30.03
N THR A 28 34.51 -2.89 30.50
CA THR A 28 34.75 -4.31 30.29
C THR A 28 33.49 -5.11 30.59
N LEU A 29 32.98 -5.86 29.60
CA LEU A 29 31.96 -6.89 29.82
C LEU A 29 32.49 -7.91 30.85
N PRO A 30 31.83 -8.11 31.99
CA PRO A 30 32.08 -9.29 32.79
C PRO A 30 31.41 -10.48 32.10
N GLN A 31 32.18 -11.55 31.90
CA GLN A 31 31.61 -12.88 31.73
C GLN A 31 30.71 -13.17 32.94
N LEU A 32 29.41 -13.37 32.70
CA LEU A 32 28.50 -13.93 33.70
C LEU A 32 27.99 -15.27 33.21
N THR A 33 28.73 -16.29 33.66
CA THR A 33 28.27 -17.64 33.92
C THR A 33 27.01 -17.65 34.80
N SER A 34 26.01 -18.42 34.38
CA SER A 34 25.03 -19.17 35.20
C SER A 34 24.53 -18.55 36.53
N PHE A 35 23.28 -18.06 36.55
CA PHE A 35 22.38 -18.04 37.72
C PHE A 35 20.95 -18.25 37.20
N SER A 36 20.48 -19.50 37.21
CA SER A 36 19.55 -20.07 38.20
C SER A 36 18.20 -19.36 38.29
N THR A 37 17.21 -20.05 37.72
CA THR A 37 15.77 -19.95 37.96
C THR A 37 15.39 -19.61 39.40
N THR A 38 14.47 -18.65 39.58
CA THR A 38 13.20 -18.78 40.34
C THR A 38 12.49 -17.43 40.44
N HIS A 39 11.44 -17.18 39.63
CA HIS A 39 10.06 -16.96 40.09
C HIS A 39 9.14 -16.48 38.93
N SER A 40 7.95 -17.10 38.90
CA SER A 40 6.78 -16.88 38.02
C SER A 40 7.04 -16.92 36.51
N GLY A 41 6.84 -18.11 35.95
CA GLY A 41 6.96 -18.35 34.53
C GLY A 41 5.73 -17.89 33.74
N ILE A 42 6.00 -17.22 32.63
CA ILE A 42 5.22 -17.37 31.41
C ILE A 42 6.19 -17.98 30.42
N SER A 43 6.12 -19.31 30.29
CA SER A 43 6.83 -20.02 29.23
C SER A 43 6.24 -19.54 27.90
N CYS A 44 7.07 -18.90 27.07
CA CYS A 44 6.76 -18.62 25.68
C CYS A 44 6.46 -19.95 24.98
N ASN A 45 5.18 -20.33 24.91
CA ASN A 45 4.76 -21.56 24.26
C ASN A 45 4.84 -21.34 22.74
N LEU A 46 5.81 -22.01 22.10
CA LEU A 46 5.99 -22.06 20.64
C LEU A 46 4.71 -22.36 19.80
N PRO A 47 3.67 -23.07 20.31
CA PRO A 47 2.39 -23.20 19.60
C PRO A 47 1.59 -21.90 19.45
N TYR A 48 1.82 -20.89 20.30
CA TYR A 48 1.12 -19.60 20.21
C TYR A 48 1.54 -18.82 18.97
N LEU A 49 2.81 -18.92 18.56
CA LEU A 49 3.33 -18.24 17.36
C LEU A 49 2.73 -18.80 16.06
N TYR A 50 2.42 -20.11 16.05
CA TYR A 50 1.93 -20.82 14.85
C TYR A 50 0.44 -20.58 14.58
N CYS A 51 -0.38 -20.44 15.63
CA CYS A 51 -1.79 -20.02 15.48
C CYS A 51 -1.93 -18.50 15.28
N PHE A 52 -1.01 -17.69 15.84
CA PHE A 52 -0.97 -16.23 15.64
C PHE A 52 -0.76 -15.81 14.18
N MET A 53 -0.13 -16.65 13.35
CA MET A 53 0.04 -16.38 11.92
C MET A 53 -1.25 -16.53 11.09
N LYS A 54 -2.29 -17.21 11.60
CA LYS A 54 -3.58 -17.34 10.93
C LYS A 54 -4.51 -16.16 11.21
N VAL A 55 -4.44 -15.56 12.39
CA VAL A 55 -5.13 -14.30 12.73
C VAL A 55 -4.19 -13.12 12.44
N ASN A 56 -3.71 -13.05 11.19
CA ASN A 56 -2.69 -12.09 10.77
C ASN A 56 -3.25 -10.70 10.50
N LEU A 57 -4.20 -10.26 11.34
CA LEU A 57 -4.73 -8.90 11.36
C LEU A 57 -3.60 -7.86 11.45
N TRP A 58 -2.42 -8.20 11.97
CA TRP A 58 -1.32 -7.23 12.13
C TRP A 58 -0.39 -7.08 10.92
N LEU A 59 -0.04 -8.14 10.18
CA LEU A 59 0.68 -7.99 8.90
C LEU A 59 -0.27 -7.46 7.82
N THR A 60 -1.56 -7.84 7.86
CA THR A 60 -2.57 -7.19 7.04
C THR A 60 -2.78 -5.75 7.47
N TYR A 61 -2.66 -5.37 8.75
CA TYR A 61 -2.73 -3.98 9.27
C TYR A 61 -1.53 -3.11 8.89
N VAL A 62 -0.31 -3.65 8.96
CA VAL A 62 0.90 -2.96 8.49
C VAL A 62 0.82 -2.78 6.97
N ALA A 63 0.30 -3.76 6.23
CA ALA A 63 -0.06 -3.59 4.82
C ALA A 63 -1.28 -2.67 4.60
N PHE A 64 -2.30 -2.66 5.47
CA PHE A 64 -3.55 -1.89 5.35
C PHE A 64 -3.31 -0.41 5.56
N ILE A 65 -2.58 -0.07 6.63
CA ILE A 65 -2.13 1.29 6.91
C ILE A 65 -1.20 1.72 5.78
N TYR A 66 -0.25 0.90 5.32
CA TYR A 66 0.60 1.35 4.20
C TYR A 66 -0.15 1.49 2.86
N ILE A 67 -1.14 0.65 2.58
CA ILE A 67 -1.93 0.69 1.33
C ILE A 67 -2.96 1.82 1.34
N LEU A 68 -3.51 2.21 2.50
CA LEU A 68 -4.48 3.32 2.62
C LEU A 68 -3.83 4.67 3.00
N VAL A 69 -2.69 4.67 3.71
CA VAL A 69 -2.08 5.88 4.26
C VAL A 69 -0.95 6.42 3.38
N ILE A 70 -0.40 5.66 2.42
CA ILE A 70 0.72 6.12 1.58
C ILE A 70 0.30 6.47 0.15
N HIS A 71 -0.92 6.97 -0.07
CA HIS A 71 -1.19 7.72 -1.30
C HIS A 71 -1.11 9.22 -1.01
N ILE A 72 0.10 9.80 -1.13
CA ILE A 72 0.22 11.25 -1.24
C ILE A 72 -0.18 11.61 -2.68
N PRO A 73 -1.06 12.60 -2.93
CA PRO A 73 -1.32 13.05 -4.28
C PRO A 73 -0.01 13.59 -4.85
N THR A 74 0.61 12.83 -5.75
CA THR A 74 1.69 13.36 -6.56
C THR A 74 1.05 14.29 -7.59
N GLU A 75 0.97 15.60 -7.29
CA GLU A 75 1.02 16.63 -8.33
C GLU A 75 2.45 16.60 -8.95
N THR A 76 2.80 15.49 -9.60
CA THR A 76 3.86 15.49 -10.61
C THR A 76 3.16 15.44 -11.94
N ILE A 77 3.17 16.59 -12.60
CA ILE A 77 2.85 16.88 -14.01
C ILE A 77 2.90 15.62 -14.88
N TYR A 78 1.83 14.85 -14.88
CA TYR A 78 1.44 13.98 -15.97
C TYR A 78 0.14 14.58 -16.46
N ASP A 79 0.24 15.19 -17.65
CA ASP A 79 -0.83 15.88 -18.35
C ASP A 79 -2.13 15.05 -18.34
N GLU A 80 -3.05 15.40 -17.43
CA GLU A 80 -4.38 14.78 -17.27
C GLU A 80 -5.26 14.96 -18.52
N ASN A 81 -4.83 15.75 -19.52
CA ASN A 81 -5.58 15.96 -20.76
C ASN A 81 -5.48 14.82 -21.78
N ARG A 82 -4.70 13.75 -21.53
CA ARG A 82 -4.75 12.56 -22.39
C ARG A 82 -5.83 11.61 -21.89
N GLY A 83 -7.07 11.92 -22.28
CA GLY A 83 -8.28 11.18 -21.93
C GLY A 83 -8.11 9.66 -21.90
N GLY A 84 -8.54 9.07 -20.78
CA GLY A 84 -8.49 7.64 -20.51
C GLY A 84 -9.14 6.83 -21.62
N ARG A 85 -8.32 6.14 -22.40
CA ARG A 85 -8.76 5.11 -23.34
C ARG A 85 -8.36 3.76 -22.78
N CYS A 86 -9.36 2.91 -22.57
CA CYS A 86 -9.17 1.50 -22.21
C CYS A 86 -8.47 0.79 -23.37
N MET A 87 -7.64 -0.20 -23.03
CA MET A 87 -7.02 -1.09 -24.00
C MET A 87 -8.12 -1.89 -24.73
N ASN A 88 -8.58 -1.36 -25.87
CA ASN A 88 -9.13 -2.18 -26.93
C ASN A 88 -7.95 -2.91 -27.59
N ASP A 89 -8.18 -4.09 -28.14
CA ASP A 89 -7.20 -4.71 -29.06
C ASP A 89 -6.70 -3.64 -30.04
N ILE A 90 -5.39 -3.64 -30.33
CA ILE A 90 -4.72 -2.64 -31.17
C ILE A 90 -5.53 -2.45 -32.46
N ASN A 91 -6.38 -1.42 -32.51
CA ASN A 91 -7.33 -1.22 -33.61
C ASN A 91 -6.82 -0.12 -34.53
N VAL A 92 -5.69 -0.42 -35.16
CA VAL A 92 -5.04 0.46 -36.13
C VAL A 92 -6.00 0.80 -37.27
N GLY A 93 -6.81 -0.15 -37.72
CA GLY A 93 -7.74 0.04 -38.82
C GLY A 93 -8.77 1.13 -38.56
N GLN A 94 -9.43 1.08 -37.39
CA GLN A 94 -10.39 2.09 -36.98
C GLN A 94 -9.73 3.45 -36.74
N SER A 95 -8.51 3.46 -36.19
CA SER A 95 -7.73 4.68 -35.99
C SER A 95 -7.35 5.35 -37.32
N ILE A 96 -6.88 4.58 -38.30
CA ILE A 96 -6.59 5.08 -39.66
C ILE A 96 -7.84 5.66 -40.29
N LEU A 97 -8.97 4.93 -40.23
CA LEU A 97 -10.24 5.39 -40.78
C LEU A 97 -10.69 6.71 -40.16
N SER A 98 -10.58 6.83 -38.84
CA SER A 98 -11.02 8.01 -38.09
C SER A 98 -10.13 9.22 -38.37
N ASN A 99 -8.81 9.04 -38.35
CA ASN A 99 -7.85 10.10 -38.67
C ASN A 99 -7.94 10.54 -40.14
N ARG A 100 -8.11 9.60 -41.07
CA ARG A 100 -8.34 9.92 -42.49
C ARG A 100 -9.56 10.82 -42.67
N LYS A 101 -10.68 10.46 -42.04
CA LYS A 101 -11.91 11.26 -42.10
C LYS A 101 -11.73 12.64 -41.47
N ARG A 102 -10.99 12.74 -40.36
CA ARG A 102 -10.68 14.00 -39.68
C ARG A 102 -9.96 14.99 -40.57
N ILE A 103 -8.98 14.54 -41.36
CA ILE A 103 -8.24 15.41 -42.30
C ILE A 103 -8.95 15.56 -43.66
N GLY A 104 -10.14 14.98 -43.85
CA GLY A 104 -10.93 15.08 -45.08
C GLY A 104 -10.41 14.24 -46.26
N TYR A 105 -9.51 13.29 -46.02
CA TYR A 105 -8.85 12.52 -47.09
C TYR A 105 -9.69 11.31 -47.52
N THR A 106 -9.53 10.88 -48.77
CA THR A 106 -10.03 9.61 -49.29
C THR A 106 -8.98 8.50 -49.15
N GLN A 107 -9.39 7.24 -49.29
CA GLN A 107 -8.45 6.11 -49.29
C GLN A 107 -7.40 6.24 -50.42
N SER A 108 -7.79 6.88 -51.54
CA SER A 108 -6.88 7.13 -52.65
C SER A 108 -5.81 8.16 -52.26
N ASP A 109 -6.16 9.19 -51.50
CA ASP A 109 -5.22 10.24 -51.09
C ASP A 109 -4.15 9.69 -50.15
N ILE A 110 -4.53 8.82 -49.21
CA ILE A 110 -3.57 8.08 -48.38
C ILE A 110 -2.70 7.17 -49.24
N ALA A 111 -3.29 6.45 -50.20
CA ALA A 111 -2.56 5.55 -51.08
C ALA A 111 -1.50 6.28 -51.93
N VAL A 112 -1.84 7.47 -52.45
CA VAL A 112 -0.92 8.35 -53.18
C VAL A 112 0.19 8.85 -52.25
N PHE A 113 -0.15 9.35 -51.06
CA PHE A 113 0.84 9.84 -50.10
C PHE A 113 1.85 8.75 -49.71
N LEU A 114 1.37 7.52 -49.47
CA LEU A 114 2.21 6.40 -49.07
C LEU A 114 2.87 5.66 -50.23
N ASN A 115 2.52 5.96 -51.48
CA ASN A 115 2.93 5.24 -52.69
C ASN A 115 2.58 3.74 -52.65
N ILE A 116 1.31 3.44 -52.35
CA ILE A 116 0.76 2.09 -52.25
C ILE A 116 -0.57 1.99 -53.00
N SER A 117 -1.16 0.78 -53.05
CA SER A 117 -2.49 0.61 -53.63
C SER A 117 -3.60 1.07 -52.68
N LYS A 118 -4.68 1.64 -53.23
CA LYS A 118 -5.93 1.93 -52.48
C LYS A 118 -6.49 0.68 -51.79
N ALA A 119 -6.32 -0.49 -52.40
CA ALA A 119 -6.75 -1.77 -51.84
C ALA A 119 -6.04 -2.09 -50.52
N ALA A 120 -4.75 -1.73 -50.38
CA ALA A 120 -4.01 -1.91 -49.13
C ALA A 120 -4.62 -1.06 -48.01
N VAL A 121 -4.88 0.24 -48.27
CA VAL A 121 -5.54 1.14 -47.30
C VAL A 121 -6.92 0.61 -46.91
N SER A 122 -7.70 0.10 -47.87
CA SER A 122 -9.02 -0.50 -47.59
C SER A 122 -8.93 -1.73 -46.69
N LYS A 123 -7.93 -2.59 -46.89
CA LYS A 123 -7.70 -3.78 -46.04
C LYS A 123 -7.29 -3.38 -44.63
N TRP A 124 -6.47 -2.34 -44.48
CA TRP A 124 -6.09 -1.80 -43.18
C TRP A 124 -7.32 -1.27 -42.42
N GLU A 125 -8.11 -0.41 -43.04
CA GLU A 125 -9.31 0.20 -42.40
C GLU A 125 -10.37 -0.84 -42.01
N LYS A 126 -10.42 -1.98 -42.71
CA LYS A 126 -11.34 -3.09 -42.41
C LYS A 126 -10.77 -4.12 -41.43
N GLY A 127 -9.54 -3.96 -40.98
CA GLY A 127 -8.87 -4.92 -40.10
C GLY A 127 -8.46 -6.24 -40.77
N HIS A 128 -8.48 -6.32 -42.11
CA HIS A 128 -8.07 -7.53 -42.85
C HIS A 128 -6.55 -7.72 -42.92
N SER A 129 -5.78 -6.67 -42.68
CA SER A 129 -4.31 -6.70 -42.60
C SER A 129 -3.82 -5.50 -41.79
N LEU A 130 -2.63 -5.57 -41.21
CA LEU A 130 -2.00 -4.43 -40.53
C LEU A 130 -0.97 -3.74 -41.44
N PRO A 131 -0.82 -2.41 -41.37
CA PRO A 131 0.29 -1.72 -42.01
C PRO A 131 1.62 -2.14 -41.39
N GLU A 132 2.65 -2.30 -42.21
CA GLU A 132 4.02 -2.46 -41.72
C GLU A 132 4.50 -1.20 -40.97
N ILE A 133 5.51 -1.35 -40.11
CA ILE A 133 5.99 -0.30 -39.21
C ILE A 133 6.40 1.00 -39.93
N ASN A 134 6.99 0.89 -41.12
CA ASN A 134 7.34 2.02 -41.98
C ASN A 134 6.10 2.82 -42.43
N TYR A 135 4.99 2.15 -42.74
CA TYR A 135 3.74 2.83 -43.11
C TYR A 135 3.05 3.45 -41.89
N LEU A 136 3.12 2.80 -40.72
CA LEU A 136 2.60 3.39 -39.48
C LEU A 136 3.32 4.70 -39.13
N ALA A 137 4.66 4.73 -39.22
CA ALA A 137 5.43 5.95 -38.99
C ALA A 137 5.03 7.08 -39.96
N ARG A 138 4.83 6.76 -41.25
CA ARG A 138 4.41 7.75 -42.25
C ARG A 138 2.96 8.20 -42.09
N LEU A 139 2.08 7.31 -41.64
CA LEU A 139 0.70 7.64 -41.29
C LEU A 139 0.64 8.55 -40.06
N ALA A 140 1.49 8.31 -39.05
CA ALA A 140 1.60 9.17 -37.87
C ALA A 140 1.99 10.61 -38.27
N VAL A 141 2.97 10.75 -39.18
CA VAL A 141 3.33 12.05 -39.78
C VAL A 141 2.17 12.67 -40.58
N LEU A 142 1.49 11.88 -41.42
CA LEU A 142 0.36 12.38 -42.23
C LEU A 142 -0.78 12.92 -41.36
N PHE A 143 -1.07 12.23 -40.26
CA PHE A 143 -2.16 12.56 -39.37
C PHE A 143 -1.78 13.54 -38.26
N ASP A 144 -0.51 13.93 -38.16
CA ASP A 144 -0.01 14.79 -37.08
C ASP A 144 -0.35 14.20 -35.69
N THR A 145 0.02 12.94 -35.48
CA THR A 145 -0.24 12.17 -34.26
C THR A 145 0.97 11.32 -33.92
N THR A 146 1.07 10.85 -32.68
CA THR A 146 2.13 9.91 -32.29
C THR A 146 1.82 8.49 -32.78
N LEU A 147 2.85 7.63 -32.87
CA LEU A 147 2.64 6.22 -33.20
C LEU A 147 1.73 5.53 -32.18
N ASP A 148 1.91 5.85 -30.89
CA ASP A 148 1.10 5.32 -29.78
C ASP A 148 -0.39 5.69 -29.95
N GLU A 149 -0.69 6.95 -30.26
CA GLU A 149 -2.06 7.39 -30.54
C GLU A 149 -2.63 6.74 -31.80
N LEU A 150 -1.81 6.58 -32.85
CA LEU A 150 -2.22 5.94 -34.10
C LEU A 150 -2.61 4.48 -33.87
N VAL A 151 -1.83 3.74 -33.08
CA VAL A 151 -2.14 2.33 -32.78
C VAL A 151 -3.08 2.17 -31.58
N SER A 152 -3.51 3.29 -30.97
CA SER A 152 -4.33 3.34 -29.74
C SER A 152 -3.69 2.55 -28.59
N TYR A 153 -2.37 2.62 -28.47
CA TYR A 153 -1.59 1.98 -27.40
C TYR A 153 -1.38 2.95 -26.25
N SER A 154 -1.87 2.59 -25.06
CA SER A 154 -1.53 3.28 -23.82
C SER A 154 -0.88 2.29 -22.86
N PRO A 155 0.46 2.34 -22.66
CA PRO A 155 1.14 1.47 -21.71
C PRO A 155 0.80 1.80 -20.25
N GLN A 156 0.27 3.01 -20.01
CA GLN A 156 -0.08 3.51 -18.69
C GLN A 156 -1.60 3.43 -18.50
N LEU A 157 -1.99 2.89 -17.35
CA LEU A 157 -3.38 2.82 -16.94
C LEU A 157 -3.75 4.09 -16.15
N SER A 158 -4.97 4.58 -16.34
CA SER A 158 -5.55 5.60 -15.45
C SER A 158 -5.93 4.98 -14.10
N LYS A 159 -6.09 5.80 -13.06
CA LYS A 159 -6.52 5.36 -11.72
C LYS A 159 -7.81 4.54 -11.78
N GLN A 160 -8.79 5.01 -12.54
CA GLN A 160 -10.07 4.31 -12.72
C GLN A 160 -9.89 2.92 -13.36
N GLN A 161 -8.99 2.80 -14.35
CA GLN A 161 -8.71 1.51 -14.97
C GLN A 161 -7.98 0.57 -14.02
N ILE A 162 -7.01 1.09 -13.26
CA ILE A 162 -6.31 0.35 -12.20
C ILE A 162 -7.32 -0.18 -11.19
N ARG A 163 -8.27 0.65 -10.73
CA ARG A 163 -9.34 0.26 -9.80
C ARG A 163 -10.18 -0.89 -10.33
N ILE A 164 -10.70 -0.76 -11.55
CA ILE A 164 -11.52 -1.80 -12.19
C ILE A 164 -10.75 -3.13 -12.30
N LEU A 165 -9.47 -3.07 -12.71
CA LEU A 165 -8.64 -4.25 -12.82
C LEU A 165 -8.30 -4.86 -11.45
N TYR A 166 -8.05 -4.02 -10.44
CA TYR A 166 -7.80 -4.47 -9.07
C TYR A 166 -8.98 -5.30 -8.56
N HIS A 167 -10.20 -4.78 -8.60
CA HIS A 167 -11.38 -5.52 -8.10
C HIS A 167 -11.63 -6.80 -8.87
N LYS A 168 -11.46 -6.76 -10.20
CA LYS A 168 -11.59 -7.96 -11.02
C LYS A 168 -10.60 -9.05 -10.59
N LEU A 169 -9.34 -8.68 -10.34
CA LEU A 169 -8.29 -9.63 -9.97
C LEU A 169 -8.43 -10.09 -8.51
N ALA A 170 -8.79 -9.19 -7.60
CA ALA A 170 -9.11 -9.52 -6.21
C ALA A 170 -10.23 -10.57 -6.13
N GLY A 171 -11.29 -10.40 -6.93
CA GLY A 171 -12.39 -11.37 -6.99
C GLY A 171 -12.01 -12.76 -7.49
N LEU A 172 -10.87 -12.93 -8.18
CA LEU A 172 -10.40 -14.26 -8.57
C LEU A 172 -9.83 -15.05 -7.40
N PHE A 173 -9.28 -14.36 -6.39
CA PHE A 173 -8.77 -14.99 -5.17
C PHE A 173 -9.89 -15.52 -4.25
N GLU A 174 -11.16 -15.22 -4.56
CA GLU A 174 -12.32 -15.80 -3.88
C GLU A 174 -12.70 -17.18 -4.42
N SER A 175 -12.16 -17.56 -5.58
CA SER A 175 -12.38 -18.89 -6.15
C SER A 175 -11.50 -19.94 -5.49
N ASP A 176 -11.88 -21.22 -5.58
CA ASP A 176 -11.07 -22.34 -5.09
C ASP A 176 -9.78 -22.57 -5.89
N ASP A 177 -9.46 -21.72 -6.89
CA ASP A 177 -8.31 -21.85 -7.78
C ASP A 177 -7.35 -20.65 -7.64
N TYR A 178 -6.52 -20.71 -6.60
CA TYR A 178 -5.50 -19.70 -6.31
C TYR A 178 -4.45 -19.58 -7.43
N ASP A 179 -4.07 -20.70 -8.05
CA ASP A 179 -3.09 -20.73 -9.14
C ASP A 179 -3.60 -19.97 -10.37
N ALA A 180 -4.87 -20.16 -10.75
CA ALA A 180 -5.49 -19.41 -11.83
C ALA A 180 -5.58 -17.90 -11.52
N ALA A 181 -5.84 -17.53 -10.27
CA ALA A 181 -5.83 -16.13 -9.85
C ALA A 181 -4.42 -15.51 -9.97
N LEU A 182 -3.39 -16.24 -9.52
CA LEU A 182 -1.99 -15.83 -9.63
C LEU A 182 -1.55 -15.69 -11.10
N GLU A 183 -1.92 -16.64 -11.96
CA GLU A 183 -1.65 -16.57 -13.41
C GLU A 183 -2.33 -15.35 -14.04
N ALA A 184 -3.58 -15.05 -13.66
CA ALA A 184 -4.28 -13.86 -14.13
C ALA A 184 -3.55 -12.57 -13.72
N VAL A 185 -3.07 -12.46 -12.48
CA VAL A 185 -2.26 -11.32 -12.02
C VAL A 185 -0.97 -11.19 -12.84
N GLN A 186 -0.25 -12.30 -13.06
CA GLN A 186 0.98 -12.32 -13.85
C GLN A 186 0.73 -11.85 -15.30
N ASN A 187 -0.33 -12.33 -15.93
CA ASN A 187 -0.69 -11.95 -17.31
C ASN A 187 -1.00 -10.45 -17.42
N HIS A 188 -1.69 -9.87 -16.44
CA HIS A 188 -1.96 -8.43 -16.42
C HIS A 188 -0.68 -7.62 -16.13
N ALA A 189 0.18 -8.09 -15.24
CA ALA A 189 1.48 -7.47 -15.00
C ALA A 189 2.34 -7.44 -16.27
N HIS A 190 2.40 -8.54 -17.04
CA HIS A 190 3.10 -8.59 -18.32
C HIS A 190 2.51 -7.63 -19.35
N ARG A 191 1.17 -7.53 -19.43
CA ARG A 191 0.49 -6.62 -20.36
C ARG A 191 0.81 -5.15 -20.10
N TYR A 192 0.94 -4.76 -18.83
CA TYR A 192 1.17 -3.38 -18.40
C TYR A 192 2.50 -3.22 -17.66
N TYR A 193 3.55 -3.91 -18.10
CA TYR A 193 4.83 -4.04 -17.37
C TYR A 193 5.66 -2.74 -17.27
N SER A 194 5.28 -1.71 -18.04
CA SER A 194 5.81 -0.35 -17.94
C SER A 194 4.96 0.57 -17.07
N CYS A 195 3.80 0.11 -16.58
CA CYS A 195 2.95 0.87 -15.68
C CYS A 195 3.32 0.61 -14.23
N TYR A 196 4.36 1.28 -13.74
CA TYR A 196 4.92 1.03 -12.40
C TYR A 196 3.92 1.28 -11.27
N ARG A 197 3.00 2.22 -11.45
CA ARG A 197 1.87 2.45 -10.55
C ARG A 197 0.99 1.20 -10.43
N PHE A 198 0.60 0.63 -11.56
CA PHE A 198 -0.18 -0.62 -11.57
C PHE A 198 0.60 -1.81 -11.01
N LEU A 199 1.90 -1.95 -11.33
CA LEU A 199 2.73 -3.01 -10.74
C LEU A 199 2.82 -2.91 -9.21
N THR A 200 2.85 -1.68 -8.67
CA THR A 200 2.83 -1.43 -7.23
C THR A 200 1.50 -1.86 -6.61
N VAL A 201 0.38 -1.53 -7.25
CA VAL A 201 -0.97 -1.99 -6.84
C VAL A 201 -1.09 -3.51 -6.89
N LEU A 202 -0.59 -4.16 -7.93
CA LEU A 202 -0.56 -5.63 -8.02
C LEU A 202 0.32 -6.27 -6.94
N THR A 203 1.42 -5.62 -6.55
CA THR A 203 2.27 -6.09 -5.45
C THR A 203 1.49 -6.09 -4.14
N GLY A 204 0.76 -5.00 -3.85
CA GLY A 204 -0.12 -4.92 -2.69
C GLY A 204 -1.23 -5.99 -2.72
N LEU A 205 -1.86 -6.18 -3.89
CA LEU A 205 -2.87 -7.24 -4.09
C LEU A 205 -2.32 -8.63 -3.71
N LEU A 206 -1.13 -8.99 -4.22
CA LEU A 206 -0.49 -10.27 -3.94
C LEU A 206 -0.17 -10.45 -2.46
N ILE A 207 0.37 -9.42 -1.79
CA ILE A 207 0.68 -9.48 -0.36
C ILE A 207 -0.59 -9.65 0.46
N ASN A 208 -1.65 -8.90 0.13
CA ASN A 208 -2.92 -8.96 0.85
C ASN A 208 -3.58 -10.33 0.76
N HIS A 209 -3.44 -11.04 -0.36
CA HIS A 209 -4.07 -12.35 -0.59
C HIS A 209 -3.10 -13.53 -0.35
N ALA A 210 -1.85 -13.29 0.05
CA ALA A 210 -0.85 -14.33 0.24
C ALA A 210 -1.18 -15.30 1.39
N TYR A 211 -2.10 -14.97 2.30
CA TYR A 211 -2.51 -15.87 3.38
C TYR A 211 -3.51 -16.95 2.93
N LEU A 212 -4.14 -16.78 1.76
CA LEU A 212 -5.13 -17.72 1.23
C LEU A 212 -4.51 -19.02 0.70
N ASP A 213 -3.21 -19.00 0.44
CA ASP A 213 -2.45 -20.17 0.02
C ASP A 213 -1.40 -20.56 1.09
N GLU A 214 -1.23 -21.86 1.29
CA GLU A 214 -0.21 -22.42 2.17
C GLU A 214 1.19 -22.26 1.55
N ASP A 215 1.33 -22.41 0.23
CA ASP A 215 2.62 -22.30 -0.48
C ASP A 215 2.83 -20.94 -1.16
N LYS A 216 3.34 -19.99 -0.40
CA LYS A 216 3.50 -18.59 -0.83
C LYS A 216 4.68 -18.36 -1.79
N ARG A 217 5.41 -19.41 -2.19
CA ARG A 217 6.67 -19.27 -2.95
C ARG A 217 6.49 -18.56 -4.27
N GLU A 218 5.50 -18.97 -5.08
CA GLU A 218 5.28 -18.34 -6.39
C GLU A 218 4.65 -16.94 -6.26
N THR A 219 3.76 -16.72 -5.29
CA THR A 219 3.21 -15.39 -4.97
C THR A 219 4.30 -14.39 -4.61
N PHE A 220 5.20 -14.75 -3.68
CA PHE A 220 6.29 -13.87 -3.26
C PHE A 220 7.36 -13.71 -4.34
N LYS A 221 7.62 -14.74 -5.15
CA LYS A 221 8.49 -14.63 -6.32
C LYS A 221 7.94 -13.63 -7.33
N LEU A 222 6.65 -13.68 -7.67
CA LEU A 222 6.02 -12.71 -8.56
C LEU A 222 6.07 -11.30 -7.95
N ALA A 223 5.66 -11.14 -6.69
CA ALA A 223 5.70 -9.84 -6.00
C ALA A 223 7.12 -9.23 -5.99
N LYS A 224 8.16 -10.02 -5.67
CA LYS A 224 9.56 -9.60 -5.71
C LYS A 224 10.03 -9.20 -7.10
N GLN A 225 9.56 -9.87 -8.16
CA GLN A 225 9.84 -9.48 -9.55
C GLN A 225 9.22 -8.12 -9.88
N LEU A 226 7.97 -7.88 -9.48
CA LEU A 226 7.29 -6.60 -9.70
C LEU A 226 7.99 -5.47 -8.92
N ILE A 227 8.30 -5.69 -7.64
CA ILE A 227 9.06 -4.76 -6.79
C ILE A 227 10.39 -4.39 -7.45
N SER A 228 11.17 -5.39 -7.89
CA SER A 228 12.48 -5.16 -8.50
C SER A 228 12.37 -4.32 -9.78
N ARG A 229 11.33 -4.56 -10.58
CA ARG A 229 11.05 -3.77 -11.78
C ARG A 229 10.78 -2.31 -11.45
N VAL A 230 9.92 -2.03 -10.45
CA VAL A 230 9.59 -0.67 -10.01
C VAL A 230 10.83 0.03 -9.44
N LEU A 231 11.60 -0.63 -8.57
CA LEU A 231 12.82 -0.08 -7.98
C LEU A 231 13.87 0.31 -9.02
N LEU A 232 14.04 -0.49 -10.07
CA LEU A 232 15.05 -0.25 -11.09
C LEU A 232 14.65 0.81 -12.13
N ASN A 233 13.34 1.01 -12.39
CA ASN A 233 12.89 1.73 -13.59
C ASN A 233 11.88 2.85 -13.36
N SER A 234 11.29 2.97 -12.17
CA SER A 234 10.42 4.10 -11.85
C SER A 234 11.25 5.35 -11.55
N ASP A 235 10.81 6.52 -12.02
CA ASP A 235 11.39 7.80 -11.61
C ASP A 235 10.71 8.36 -10.34
N SER A 236 9.57 7.79 -9.95
CA SER A 236 8.85 8.20 -8.74
C SER A 236 9.53 7.65 -7.48
N LEU A 237 10.07 8.57 -6.67
CA LEU A 237 10.61 8.25 -5.33
C LEU A 237 9.54 7.60 -4.45
N HIS A 238 8.33 8.13 -4.52
CA HIS A 238 7.18 7.63 -3.76
C HIS A 238 6.86 6.16 -4.06
N LEU A 239 6.79 5.79 -5.35
CA LEU A 239 6.56 4.39 -5.72
C LEU A 239 7.71 3.49 -5.25
N LYS A 240 8.96 3.99 -5.27
CA LYS A 240 10.13 3.25 -4.77
C LYS A 240 10.06 3.03 -3.26
N GLU A 241 9.64 4.02 -2.50
CA GLU A 241 9.42 3.91 -1.06
C GLU A 241 8.34 2.86 -0.74
N GLN A 242 7.19 2.92 -1.43
CA GLN A 242 6.11 1.94 -1.26
C GLN A 242 6.58 0.49 -1.52
N VAL A 243 7.23 0.23 -2.65
CA VAL A 243 7.68 -1.14 -2.97
C VAL A 243 8.87 -1.59 -2.11
N THR A 244 9.66 -0.65 -1.56
CA THR A 244 10.71 -0.98 -0.56
C THR A 244 10.07 -1.47 0.73
N PHE A 245 9.00 -0.81 1.16
CA PHE A 245 8.23 -1.29 2.30
C PHE A 245 7.59 -2.65 2.02
N PHE A 246 6.94 -2.85 0.87
CA PHE A 246 6.39 -4.15 0.50
C PHE A 246 7.45 -5.26 0.50
N ARG A 247 8.67 -4.95 0.07
CA ARG A 247 9.81 -5.88 0.17
C ARG A 247 10.12 -6.26 1.61
N ALA A 248 10.16 -5.29 2.52
CA ALA A 248 10.38 -5.54 3.94
C ALA A 248 9.24 -6.37 4.56
N VAL A 249 7.98 -6.13 4.18
CA VAL A 249 6.83 -6.95 4.59
C VAL A 249 7.00 -8.40 4.14
N ILE A 250 7.38 -8.63 2.88
CA ILE A 250 7.62 -10.00 2.38
C ILE A 250 8.76 -10.67 3.16
N HIS A 251 9.86 -9.96 3.43
CA HIS A 251 10.95 -10.49 4.26
C HIS A 251 10.48 -10.87 5.67
N LEU A 252 9.65 -10.05 6.32
CA LEU A 252 9.04 -10.41 7.61
C LEU A 252 8.15 -11.66 7.51
N MET A 253 7.33 -11.77 6.46
CA MET A 253 6.48 -12.95 6.23
C MET A 253 7.29 -14.22 5.96
N GLU A 254 8.47 -14.11 5.37
CA GLU A 254 9.45 -15.19 5.17
C GLU A 254 10.36 -15.41 6.39
N GLN A 255 10.13 -14.72 7.50
CA GLN A 255 10.94 -14.77 8.74
C GLN A 255 12.40 -14.31 8.56
N GLN A 256 12.65 -13.50 7.54
CA GLN A 256 13.93 -12.86 7.20
C GLN A 256 14.01 -11.46 7.83
N SER A 257 14.08 -11.41 9.17
CA SER A 257 14.00 -10.13 9.90
C SER A 257 15.20 -9.21 9.70
N THR A 258 16.40 -9.77 9.42
CA THR A 258 17.62 -8.98 9.24
C THR A 258 17.52 -8.14 7.96
N GLU A 259 17.00 -8.73 6.90
CA GLU A 259 16.77 -8.11 5.61
C GLU A 259 15.73 -6.98 5.72
N ALA A 260 14.65 -7.20 6.47
CA ALA A 260 13.66 -6.15 6.74
C ALA A 260 14.27 -4.96 7.51
N VAL A 261 15.14 -5.23 8.51
CA VAL A 261 15.84 -4.19 9.26
C VAL A 261 16.79 -3.41 8.35
N ASP A 262 17.58 -4.09 7.52
CA ASP A 262 18.52 -3.40 6.61
C ASP A 262 17.81 -2.45 5.63
N LEU A 263 16.58 -2.78 5.23
CA LEU A 263 15.76 -1.94 4.37
C LEU A 263 15.15 -0.73 5.07
N LEU A 264 14.81 -0.85 6.36
CA LEU A 264 13.99 0.12 7.07
C LEU A 264 14.67 0.79 8.27
N LYS A 265 15.94 0.48 8.57
CA LYS A 265 16.66 1.03 9.74
C LYS A 265 16.66 2.56 9.79
N ASP A 266 16.65 3.22 8.64
CA ASP A 266 16.65 4.67 8.53
C ASP A 266 15.27 5.29 8.81
N ALA A 267 14.20 4.50 8.94
CA ALA A 267 12.87 4.98 9.30
C ALA A 267 12.81 5.58 10.72
N ALA A 268 13.79 5.28 11.57
CA ALA A 268 13.94 5.88 12.89
C ALA A 268 14.59 7.28 12.86
N LEU A 269 15.09 7.72 11.71
CA LEU A 269 15.65 9.06 11.57
C LEU A 269 14.53 10.11 11.65
N PRO A 270 14.82 11.33 12.16
CA PRO A 270 13.84 12.41 12.20
C PRO A 270 13.28 12.70 10.81
N LYS A 271 11.94 12.61 10.68
CA LYS A 271 11.24 12.98 9.44
C LYS A 271 11.30 14.50 9.24
N LEU A 272 11.41 14.92 7.98
CA LEU A 272 11.31 16.32 7.62
C LEU A 272 9.83 16.75 7.58
N PRO A 273 9.47 17.96 8.05
CA PRO A 273 8.09 18.46 8.02
C PRO A 273 7.71 18.99 6.62
N ALA A 274 7.80 18.12 5.60
CA ALA A 274 7.59 18.48 4.20
C ALA A 274 6.17 19.03 3.94
N SER A 275 5.16 18.41 4.54
CA SER A 275 3.75 18.82 4.45
C SER A 275 3.53 20.25 4.97
N THR A 276 4.23 20.65 6.04
CA THR A 276 4.17 22.01 6.56
C THR A 276 4.73 23.03 5.57
N LEU A 277 5.88 22.73 4.96
CA LEU A 277 6.50 23.60 3.95
C LEU A 277 5.64 23.68 2.68
N LEU A 278 5.04 22.57 2.27
CA LEU A 278 4.12 22.51 1.13
C LEU A 278 2.87 23.36 1.40
N ALA A 279 2.26 23.23 2.57
CA ALA A 279 1.11 24.03 2.96
C ALA A 279 1.43 25.54 2.96
N GLN A 280 2.58 25.94 3.52
CA GLN A 280 3.04 27.34 3.46
C GLN A 280 3.23 27.83 2.02
N SER A 281 3.76 26.97 1.15
CA SER A 281 3.95 27.30 -0.27
C SER A 281 2.62 27.51 -1.00
N TYR A 282 1.59 26.71 -0.70
CA TYR A 282 0.24 26.92 -1.22
C TYR A 282 -0.38 28.21 -0.66
N GLN A 283 -0.21 28.50 0.64
CA GLN A 283 -0.68 29.77 1.22
C GLN A 283 -0.05 30.99 0.55
N MET A 284 1.25 30.97 0.25
CA MET A 284 1.94 32.06 -0.46
C MET A 284 1.41 32.28 -1.88
N GLN A 285 0.83 31.26 -2.50
CA GLN A 285 0.19 31.33 -3.81
C GLN A 285 -1.31 31.71 -3.74
N GLY A 286 -1.85 31.87 -2.52
CA GLY A 286 -3.28 32.12 -2.30
C GLY A 286 -4.16 30.86 -2.35
N GLU A 287 -3.57 29.67 -2.50
CA GLU A 287 -4.26 28.37 -2.57
C GLU A 287 -4.57 27.81 -1.16
N ASN A 288 -5.30 28.58 -0.35
CA ASN A 288 -5.55 28.26 1.06
C ASN A 288 -6.27 26.91 1.28
N GLN A 289 -7.15 26.51 0.35
CA GLN A 289 -7.83 25.23 0.46
C GLN A 289 -6.85 24.05 0.31
N LYS A 290 -5.92 24.11 -0.64
CA LYS A 290 -4.88 23.08 -0.79
C LYS A 290 -3.96 23.04 0.44
N ALA A 291 -3.60 24.20 0.98
CA ALA A 291 -2.82 24.25 2.22
C ALA A 291 -3.53 23.57 3.40
N LYS A 292 -4.84 23.83 3.55
CA LYS A 292 -5.68 23.18 4.57
C LYS A 292 -5.75 21.67 4.36
N ALA A 293 -5.97 21.21 3.12
CA ALA A 293 -6.03 19.80 2.77
C ALA A 293 -4.73 19.06 3.15
N VAL A 294 -3.58 19.58 2.75
CA VAL A 294 -2.26 19.00 3.09
C VAL A 294 -2.08 18.83 4.59
N LEU A 295 -2.45 19.83 5.39
CA LEU A 295 -2.31 19.76 6.85
C LEU A 295 -3.31 18.81 7.49
N GLN A 296 -4.56 18.77 7.03
CA GLN A 296 -5.54 17.81 7.55
C GLN A 296 -5.15 16.37 7.24
N ILE A 297 -4.68 16.10 6.01
CA ILE A 297 -4.16 14.78 5.61
C ILE A 297 -3.00 14.38 6.53
N GLU A 298 -2.02 15.25 6.73
CA GLU A 298 -0.88 14.97 7.62
C GLU A 298 -1.33 14.66 9.06
N VAL A 299 -2.27 15.42 9.61
CA VAL A 299 -2.80 15.17 10.97
C VAL A 299 -3.53 13.83 11.03
N TYR A 300 -4.39 13.54 10.05
CA TYR A 300 -5.14 12.29 9.96
C TYR A 300 -4.21 11.08 9.91
N GLN A 301 -3.22 11.11 9.01
CA GLN A 301 -2.23 10.04 8.86
C GLN A 301 -1.43 9.82 10.16
N ASN A 302 -1.01 10.91 10.83
CA ASN A 302 -0.26 10.82 12.08
C ASN A 302 -1.08 10.21 13.22
N ILE A 303 -2.38 10.52 13.32
CA ILE A 303 -3.26 9.86 14.28
C ILE A 303 -3.31 8.35 14.03
N VAL A 304 -3.51 7.93 12.78
CA VAL A 304 -3.55 6.51 12.39
C VAL A 304 -2.23 5.82 12.72
N PHE A 305 -1.08 6.46 12.44
CA PHE A 305 0.23 5.94 12.81
C PHE A 305 0.41 5.79 14.32
N ILE A 306 0.02 6.80 15.11
CA ILE A 306 0.12 6.74 16.58
C ILE A 306 -0.71 5.58 17.13
N ILE A 307 -1.95 5.40 16.68
CA ILE A 307 -2.80 4.27 17.12
C ILE A 307 -2.19 2.93 16.70
N GLY A 308 -1.57 2.85 15.52
CA GLY A 308 -0.86 1.65 15.07
C GLY A 308 0.36 1.32 15.91
N ASP A 309 1.16 2.32 16.25
CA ASP A 309 2.32 2.18 17.12
C ASP A 309 1.89 1.77 18.53
N PHE A 310 0.84 2.38 19.09
CA PHE A 310 0.27 1.97 20.37
C PHE A 310 -0.20 0.52 20.34
N THR A 311 -0.94 0.14 19.29
CA THR A 311 -1.42 -1.25 19.12
C THR A 311 -0.24 -2.22 19.08
N MET A 312 0.84 -1.89 18.36
CA MET A 312 2.04 -2.71 18.29
C MET A 312 2.76 -2.82 19.63
N MET A 313 2.90 -1.69 20.34
CA MET A 313 3.53 -1.63 21.66
C MET A 313 2.76 -2.45 22.69
N ILE A 314 1.42 -2.35 22.70
CA ILE A 314 0.52 -3.16 23.55
C ILE A 314 0.70 -4.64 23.21
N LYS A 315 0.58 -5.00 21.92
CA LYS A 315 0.67 -6.39 21.46
C LYS A 315 1.97 -7.06 21.85
N SER A 316 3.07 -6.31 21.75
CA SER A 316 4.43 -6.82 21.92
C SER A 316 4.99 -6.59 23.33
N GLY A 317 4.20 -5.99 24.25
CA GLY A 317 4.64 -5.70 25.61
C GLY A 317 5.85 -4.76 25.68
N LEU A 318 5.95 -3.79 24.76
CA LEU A 318 7.11 -2.89 24.64
C LEU A 318 7.03 -1.64 25.53
N TYR A 319 6.08 -1.59 26.45
CA TYR A 319 5.85 -0.45 27.32
C TYR A 319 5.52 -0.92 28.73
N ASP A 320 6.28 -0.44 29.72
CA ASP A 320 6.22 -0.93 31.11
C ASP A 320 4.84 -0.71 31.75
N ASP A 321 4.22 0.43 31.48
CA ASP A 321 2.92 0.82 32.06
C ASP A 321 1.81 0.66 31.02
N LEU A 322 1.42 -0.60 30.79
CA LEU A 322 0.41 -0.97 29.80
C LEU A 322 -0.91 -0.19 29.99
N GLU A 323 -1.38 -0.03 31.23
CA GLU A 323 -2.62 0.68 31.52
C GLU A 323 -2.55 2.15 31.08
N LYS A 324 -1.43 2.82 31.32
CA LYS A 324 -1.24 4.20 30.87
C LYS A 324 -1.16 4.32 29.35
N LEU A 325 -0.60 3.33 28.66
CA LEU A 325 -0.57 3.31 27.20
C LEU A 325 -1.97 3.16 26.62
N ILE A 326 -2.76 2.23 27.15
CA ILE A 326 -4.16 2.01 26.74
C ILE A 326 -4.98 3.29 26.96
N LYS A 327 -4.89 3.91 28.14
CA LYS A 327 -5.58 5.18 28.44
C LYS A 327 -5.25 6.32 27.48
N LYS A 328 -4.03 6.36 26.94
CA LYS A 328 -3.65 7.35 25.93
C LYS A 328 -4.40 7.11 24.62
N GLY A 329 -4.53 5.86 24.18
CA GLY A 329 -5.30 5.51 22.99
C GLY A 329 -6.80 5.79 23.18
N GLU A 330 -7.36 5.44 24.34
CA GLU A 330 -8.78 5.75 24.68
C GLU A 330 -9.05 7.25 24.68
N ALA A 331 -8.16 8.07 25.25
CA ALA A 331 -8.31 9.52 25.24
C ALA A 331 -8.22 10.11 23.82
N MET A 332 -7.38 9.55 22.95
CA MET A 332 -7.33 9.96 21.54
C MET A 332 -8.62 9.61 20.81
N ASP A 333 -9.16 8.41 21.07
CA ASP A 333 -10.45 8.00 20.52
C ASP A 333 -11.58 8.91 20.97
N GLU A 334 -11.65 9.29 22.24
CA GLU A 334 -12.66 10.21 22.75
C GLU A 334 -12.57 11.59 22.08
N VAL A 335 -11.36 12.14 21.92
CA VAL A 335 -11.14 13.50 21.39
C VAL A 335 -11.41 13.58 19.89
N PHE A 336 -11.05 12.56 19.12
CA PHE A 336 -11.18 12.54 17.65
C PHE A 336 -12.30 11.65 17.15
N ASN A 337 -13.09 11.05 18.04
CA ASN A 337 -14.15 10.09 17.70
C ASN A 337 -13.66 8.97 16.76
N LEU A 338 -12.51 8.35 17.09
CA LEU A 338 -11.80 7.46 16.17
C LEU A 338 -12.54 6.17 15.85
N LYS A 339 -13.41 5.69 16.75
CA LYS A 339 -14.31 4.57 16.47
C LYS A 339 -15.23 4.85 15.27
N ALA A 340 -15.59 6.11 15.02
CA ALA A 340 -16.38 6.50 13.85
C ALA A 340 -15.48 6.97 12.69
N LEU A 341 -14.46 7.78 12.97
CA LEU A 341 -13.59 8.37 11.95
C LEU A 341 -12.63 7.37 11.28
N HIS A 342 -12.12 6.40 12.04
CA HIS A 342 -11.23 5.36 11.53
C HIS A 342 -11.43 4.02 12.27
N PRO A 343 -12.62 3.40 12.15
CA PRO A 343 -13.01 2.19 12.89
C PRO A 343 -12.02 1.02 12.73
N ASN A 344 -11.39 0.89 11.56
CA ASN A 344 -10.40 -0.15 11.29
C ASN A 344 -9.14 -0.06 12.19
N ALA A 345 -8.74 1.15 12.60
CA ALA A 345 -7.61 1.31 13.52
C ALA A 345 -8.05 0.97 14.94
N MET A 346 -9.24 1.43 15.32
CA MET A 346 -9.75 1.24 16.67
C MET A 346 -10.16 -0.19 16.98
N LEU A 347 -10.73 -0.94 16.04
CA LEU A 347 -11.02 -2.36 16.28
C LEU A 347 -9.74 -3.14 16.62
N ASN A 348 -8.63 -2.86 15.94
CA ASN A 348 -7.36 -3.53 16.22
C ASN A 348 -6.80 -3.13 17.58
N PHE A 349 -6.82 -1.83 17.90
CA PHE A 349 -6.40 -1.30 19.19
C PHE A 349 -7.19 -1.94 20.34
N TYR A 350 -8.53 -1.96 20.26
CA TYR A 350 -9.38 -2.48 21.31
C TYR A 350 -9.31 -4.00 21.44
N LEU A 351 -9.19 -4.73 20.32
CA LEU A 351 -9.03 -6.19 20.34
C LEU A 351 -7.74 -6.58 21.07
N VAL A 352 -6.60 -5.97 20.70
CA VAL A 352 -5.31 -6.27 21.33
C VAL A 352 -5.31 -5.84 22.80
N SER A 353 -5.91 -4.70 23.13
CA SER A 353 -6.05 -4.25 24.52
C SER A 353 -6.87 -5.24 25.35
N ALA A 354 -7.99 -5.74 24.82
CA ALA A 354 -8.78 -6.79 25.48
C ALA A 354 -7.99 -8.09 25.70
N MET A 355 -7.18 -8.50 24.71
CA MET A 355 -6.32 -9.68 24.84
C MET A 355 -5.31 -9.55 25.98
N GLN A 356 -4.71 -8.36 26.17
CA GLN A 356 -3.75 -8.12 27.25
C GLN A 356 -4.41 -7.95 28.62
N LEU A 357 -5.71 -7.67 28.67
CA LEU A 357 -6.47 -7.43 29.90
C LEU A 357 -7.35 -8.62 30.30
N VAL A 358 -7.12 -9.82 29.74
CA VAL A 358 -8.00 -10.99 29.97
C VAL A 358 -8.19 -11.35 31.44
N ASP A 359 -7.18 -11.11 32.28
CA ASP A 359 -7.20 -11.35 33.73
C ASP A 359 -8.12 -10.35 34.47
N ASP A 360 -8.27 -9.13 33.95
CA ASP A 360 -9.21 -8.12 34.42
C ASP A 360 -10.48 -8.17 33.56
N ARG A 361 -11.38 -9.10 33.91
CA ARG A 361 -12.60 -9.37 33.12
C ARG A 361 -13.46 -8.14 32.87
N GLU A 362 -13.58 -7.24 33.84
CA GLU A 362 -14.39 -6.03 33.69
C GLU A 362 -13.83 -5.14 32.58
N ARG A 363 -12.52 -4.87 32.62
CA ARG A 363 -11.86 -4.08 31.58
C ARG A 363 -11.77 -4.81 30.25
N CYS A 364 -11.53 -6.12 30.24
CA CYS A 364 -11.54 -6.93 29.03
C CYS A 364 -12.88 -6.81 28.30
N PHE A 365 -14.00 -6.98 29.00
CA PHE A 365 -15.34 -6.86 28.39
C PHE A 365 -15.69 -5.43 27.98
N HIS A 366 -15.19 -4.42 28.70
CA HIS A 366 -15.28 -3.03 28.27
C HIS A 366 -14.61 -2.82 26.90
N HIS A 367 -13.37 -3.29 26.74
CA HIS A 367 -12.62 -3.18 25.49
C HIS A 367 -13.22 -4.02 24.36
N LEU A 368 -13.71 -5.23 24.65
CA LEU A 368 -14.45 -6.02 23.67
C LEU A 368 -15.75 -5.34 23.22
N SER A 369 -16.40 -4.57 24.09
CA SER A 369 -17.59 -3.79 23.71
C SER A 369 -17.22 -2.63 22.78
N ALA A 370 -16.12 -1.92 23.06
CA ALA A 370 -15.59 -0.87 22.18
C ALA A 370 -15.09 -1.44 20.82
N PHE A 371 -14.56 -2.66 20.83
CA PHE A 371 -14.27 -3.42 19.61
C PHE A 371 -15.55 -3.66 18.79
N LEU A 372 -16.64 -4.12 19.40
CA LEU A 372 -17.91 -4.32 18.69
C LEU A 372 -18.46 -3.03 18.09
N GLU A 373 -18.38 -1.91 18.82
CA GLU A 373 -18.79 -0.59 18.32
C GLU A 373 -17.95 -0.18 17.10
N SER A 374 -16.64 -0.42 17.13
CA SER A 374 -15.75 -0.17 16.00
C SER A 374 -16.12 -1.05 14.78
N VAL A 375 -16.51 -2.31 15.01
CA VAL A 375 -16.99 -3.21 13.95
C VAL A 375 -18.32 -2.72 13.37
N GLU A 376 -19.26 -2.29 14.20
CA GLU A 376 -20.55 -1.74 13.76
C GLU A 376 -20.38 -0.48 12.92
N ASN A 377 -19.49 0.43 13.34
CA ASN A 377 -19.14 1.62 12.58
C ASN A 377 -18.46 1.24 11.25
N LEU A 378 -17.52 0.28 11.26
CA LEU A 378 -16.87 -0.20 10.03
C LEU A 378 -17.87 -0.77 9.03
N LEU A 379 -18.86 -1.55 9.48
CA LEU A 379 -19.81 -2.17 8.56
C LEU A 379 -20.91 -1.22 8.11
N SER A 380 -21.22 -0.18 8.90
CA SER A 380 -22.24 0.82 8.54
C SER A 380 -21.73 1.87 7.54
N ASP A 381 -20.48 2.31 7.67
CA ASP A 381 -19.79 3.14 6.68
C ASP A 381 -18.39 2.60 6.41
N TYR A 382 -18.30 1.70 5.43
CA TYR A 382 -17.10 0.92 5.12
C TYR A 382 -15.99 1.74 4.44
N TYR A 383 -16.26 3.00 4.09
CA TYR A 383 -15.35 3.85 3.35
C TYR A 383 -14.60 4.82 4.27
N LEU A 384 -13.33 5.10 3.95
CA LEU A 384 -12.63 6.20 4.63
C LEU A 384 -13.31 7.53 4.30
N HIS A 385 -13.53 8.33 5.34
CA HIS A 385 -14.22 9.60 5.25
C HIS A 385 -13.62 10.64 6.19
N GLY A 386 -13.91 11.91 5.90
CA GLY A 386 -13.69 13.02 6.82
C GLY A 386 -14.79 13.16 7.88
N ASP A 387 -14.67 14.15 8.75
CA ASP A 387 -15.71 14.54 9.70
C ASP A 387 -15.79 16.08 9.81
N GLU A 388 -16.43 16.59 10.85
CA GLU A 388 -16.55 18.04 11.09
C GLU A 388 -15.20 18.75 11.26
N PHE A 389 -14.16 18.03 11.68
CA PHE A 389 -12.80 18.54 11.76
C PHE A 389 -12.02 18.28 10.47
N PHE A 390 -12.10 17.06 9.92
CA PHE A 390 -11.39 16.57 8.73
C PHE A 390 -12.14 16.83 7.41
N THR A 391 -12.52 18.07 7.16
CA THR A 391 -13.39 18.43 6.03
C THR A 391 -12.78 18.26 4.63
N GLU A 392 -11.45 18.13 4.49
CA GLU A 392 -10.77 18.03 3.19
C GLU A 392 -10.27 16.60 2.86
N ILE A 393 -10.57 15.62 3.71
CA ILE A 393 -10.05 14.24 3.58
C ILE A 393 -10.78 13.44 2.48
N ASP A 394 -12.06 13.72 2.24
CA ASP A 394 -12.86 12.93 1.29
C ASP A 394 -12.34 12.97 -0.14
N GLU A 395 -11.84 14.12 -0.60
CA GLU A 395 -11.24 14.28 -1.93
C GLU A 395 -9.91 13.50 -2.02
N TRP A 396 -9.12 13.52 -0.96
CA TRP A 396 -7.86 12.78 -0.88
C TRP A 396 -8.09 11.27 -0.95
N VAL A 397 -9.05 10.74 -0.19
CA VAL A 397 -9.41 9.31 -0.23
C VAL A 397 -9.96 8.92 -1.61
N ALA A 398 -10.77 9.77 -2.24
CA ALA A 398 -11.32 9.50 -3.57
C ALA A 398 -10.22 9.34 -4.65
N ASP A 399 -9.07 9.98 -4.43
CA ASP A 399 -7.92 10.01 -5.33
C ASP A 399 -7.02 8.75 -5.26
N PHE A 400 -7.32 7.82 -4.34
CA PHE A 400 -6.59 6.57 -4.20
C PHE A 400 -6.72 5.67 -5.44
N ASP A 401 -5.69 4.85 -5.69
CA ASP A 401 -5.66 3.94 -6.85
C ASP A 401 -6.80 2.93 -6.85
N ILE A 402 -7.14 2.43 -5.66
CA ILE A 402 -8.30 1.56 -5.43
C ILE A 402 -9.54 2.37 -5.01
N GLY A 403 -9.42 3.69 -4.87
CA GLY A 403 -10.48 4.57 -4.42
C GLY A 403 -10.80 4.43 -2.94
N LYS A 404 -12.06 4.70 -2.60
CA LYS A 404 -12.56 4.50 -1.23
C LYS A 404 -12.65 3.02 -0.87
N ASP A 405 -12.68 2.12 -1.87
CA ASP A 405 -12.86 0.69 -1.69
C ASP A 405 -11.69 0.06 -0.90
N VAL A 406 -12.02 -0.83 0.02
CA VAL A 406 -11.05 -1.48 0.90
C VAL A 406 -10.36 -2.65 0.18
N PRO A 407 -9.05 -2.89 0.39
CA PRO A 407 -8.30 -3.89 -0.37
C PRO A 407 -8.73 -5.36 -0.16
N VAL A 408 -9.47 -5.66 0.90
CA VAL A 408 -9.88 -7.02 1.29
C VAL A 408 -11.36 -7.24 1.01
N ASN A 409 -11.69 -8.41 0.43
CA ASN A 409 -13.07 -8.80 0.18
C ASN A 409 -13.91 -8.76 1.48
N PHE A 410 -15.07 -8.14 1.40
CA PHE A 410 -15.96 -7.88 2.53
C PHE A 410 -16.49 -9.16 3.21
N GLY A 411 -16.80 -10.21 2.44
CA GLY A 411 -17.24 -11.50 2.98
C GLY A 411 -16.15 -12.22 3.76
N ILE A 412 -14.92 -12.22 3.24
CA ILE A 412 -13.76 -12.80 3.93
C ILE A 412 -13.41 -11.98 5.18
N ALA A 413 -13.48 -10.66 5.10
CA ALA A 413 -13.23 -9.78 6.24
C ALA A 413 -14.21 -10.05 7.40
N LYS A 414 -15.49 -10.27 7.10
CA LYS A 414 -16.52 -10.62 8.08
C LYS A 414 -16.23 -11.91 8.84
N GLU A 415 -15.87 -12.98 8.13
CA GLU A 415 -15.51 -14.25 8.76
C GLU A 415 -14.28 -14.08 9.65
N GLN A 416 -13.27 -13.34 9.19
CA GLN A 416 -12.08 -13.04 9.97
C GLN A 416 -12.37 -12.26 11.26
N LEU A 417 -13.30 -11.31 11.23
CA LEU A 417 -13.72 -10.57 12.42
C LEU A 417 -14.32 -11.50 13.48
N VAL A 418 -15.19 -12.45 13.06
CA VAL A 418 -15.76 -13.44 14.00
C VAL A 418 -14.68 -14.36 14.55
N ASN A 419 -13.79 -14.86 13.69
CA ASN A 419 -12.71 -15.77 14.09
C ASN A 419 -11.69 -15.08 15.01
N ALA A 420 -11.54 -13.75 14.92
CA ALA A 420 -10.69 -12.95 15.81
C ALA A 420 -11.11 -13.01 17.29
N LEU A 421 -12.36 -13.40 17.60
CA LEU A 421 -12.81 -13.70 18.95
C LEU A 421 -12.96 -15.21 19.21
N VAL A 422 -13.57 -15.96 18.29
CA VAL A 422 -13.97 -17.37 18.52
C VAL A 422 -12.76 -18.30 18.57
N ASP A 423 -11.81 -18.11 17.66
CA ASP A 423 -10.65 -19.01 17.50
C ASP A 423 -9.38 -18.42 18.13
N ASN A 424 -9.50 -17.27 18.81
CA ASN A 424 -8.37 -16.57 19.38
C ASN A 424 -7.96 -17.21 20.72
N PRO A 425 -6.73 -17.76 20.83
CA PRO A 425 -6.27 -18.43 22.04
C PRO A 425 -6.27 -17.55 23.29
N ALA A 426 -6.14 -16.23 23.13
CA ALA A 426 -6.15 -15.29 24.26
C ALA A 426 -7.46 -15.32 25.05
N PHE A 427 -8.59 -15.67 24.42
CA PHE A 427 -9.90 -15.70 25.05
C PHE A 427 -10.35 -17.10 25.44
N MET A 428 -9.47 -18.11 25.38
CA MET A 428 -9.83 -19.51 25.62
C MET A 428 -10.46 -19.72 27.01
N GLU A 429 -9.98 -19.01 28.04
CA GLU A 429 -10.53 -19.08 29.40
C GLU A 429 -11.90 -18.41 29.56
N LEU A 430 -12.25 -17.50 28.64
CA LEU A 430 -13.54 -16.81 28.62
C LEU A 430 -14.60 -17.55 27.80
N LYS A 431 -14.23 -18.64 27.09
CA LYS A 431 -15.11 -19.34 26.15
C LYS A 431 -16.45 -19.77 26.77
N ASP A 432 -16.45 -20.09 28.06
CA ASP A 432 -17.66 -20.50 28.78
C ASP A 432 -18.40 -19.38 29.53
N ASP A 433 -17.79 -18.20 29.64
CA ASP A 433 -18.36 -17.03 30.30
C ASP A 433 -19.58 -16.50 29.53
N ILE A 434 -20.64 -16.16 30.26
CA ILE A 434 -21.90 -15.70 29.68
C ILE A 434 -21.73 -14.34 28.99
N ALA A 435 -20.95 -13.43 29.58
CA ALA A 435 -20.71 -12.10 29.00
C ALA A 435 -19.92 -12.22 27.70
N PHE A 436 -18.91 -13.10 27.65
CA PHE A 436 -18.15 -13.37 26.43
C PHE A 436 -19.02 -14.01 25.34
N LYS A 437 -19.84 -15.02 25.69
CA LYS A 437 -20.81 -15.62 24.75
C LYS A 437 -21.77 -14.58 24.16
N ASN A 438 -22.22 -13.62 24.97
CA ASN A 438 -23.08 -12.53 24.51
C ASN A 438 -22.35 -11.59 23.54
N ILE A 439 -21.08 -11.24 23.80
CA ILE A 439 -20.24 -10.44 22.89
C ILE A 439 -20.08 -11.16 21.54
N VAL A 440 -19.73 -12.44 21.56
CA VAL A 440 -19.60 -13.25 20.32
C VAL A 440 -20.92 -13.32 19.56
N HIS A 441 -22.04 -13.51 20.26
CA HIS A 441 -23.36 -13.52 19.63
C HIS A 441 -23.70 -12.18 18.98
N ARG A 442 -23.43 -11.06 19.66
CA ARG A 442 -23.61 -9.71 19.10
C ARG A 442 -22.74 -9.48 17.87
N LEU A 443 -21.47 -9.90 17.90
CA LEU A 443 -20.57 -9.79 16.76
C LEU A 443 -21.13 -10.53 15.54
N LYS A 444 -21.55 -11.78 15.71
CA LYS A 444 -22.15 -12.57 14.63
C LYS A 444 -23.38 -11.88 14.05
N LYS A 445 -24.24 -11.34 14.91
CA LYS A 445 -25.43 -10.59 14.49
C LYS A 445 -25.05 -9.35 13.66
N ILE A 446 -24.10 -8.53 14.13
CA ILE A 446 -23.61 -7.34 13.41
C ILE A 446 -23.08 -7.72 12.02
N VAL A 447 -22.33 -8.83 11.95
CA VAL A 447 -21.74 -9.36 10.72
C VAL A 447 -22.77 -9.95 9.75
N GLU A 448 -23.84 -10.55 10.26
CA GLU A 448 -24.94 -11.13 9.47
C GLU A 448 -25.95 -10.07 8.95
N GLU A 449 -26.14 -8.97 9.67
CA GLU A 449 -27.11 -7.91 9.32
C GLU A 449 -26.59 -6.91 8.28
N ASN A 450 -25.27 -6.74 8.19
CA ASN A 450 -24.59 -5.97 7.14
C ASN A 450 -24.04 -6.93 6.10
#